data_AF-A0AAD7R089-F1
#
_entry.id   AF-A0AAD7R089-F1
#
_cell.length_a   1.000
_cell.length_b   1.000
_cell.length_c   1.000
_cell.angle_alpha   90.00
_cell.angle_beta   90.00
_cell.angle_gamma   90.00
#
_symmetry.space_group_name_H-M   'P 1'
#
loop_
_entity.id
_entity.type
_entity.pdbx_description
1 polymer ?
#
loop_
_entity_poly.entity_id
_entity_poly.type
_entity_poly.pdbx_seq_one_letter_code
_entity_poly.pdbx_strand_id
1 'polypeptide(L)'
;MFLWYLANQNSFRELSDKFDVSQGAAHKVIVEVLDLTCLLASSFITWPTHCEKRTNAVLFRRACGIDGIVGAIDGCHIRIQLLGDTAYIAQTYPFIITPKRDNGALTVDDQQLNARISRGRVVVEQAFGRLKCKWRRLRDLSNTRVDIMVKIIVAACALHNMCTGLGEGTCNEHPHGCPREDDENQ
;
A
#
# COMPACT_ATOMS: atom_id res chain seq x y z
N MET A 1 -10.82 -14.27 -14.20
CA MET A 1 -10.47 -14.98 -12.95
C MET A 1 -9.48 -14.19 -12.09
N PHE A 2 -8.24 -13.94 -12.55
CA PHE A 2 -7.20 -13.26 -11.77
C PHE A 2 -7.57 -11.89 -11.22
N LEU A 3 -8.03 -10.97 -12.08
CA LEU A 3 -8.45 -9.63 -11.63
C LEU A 3 -9.60 -9.69 -10.63
N TRP A 4 -10.53 -10.62 -10.81
CA TRP A 4 -11.63 -10.82 -9.87
C TRP A 4 -11.12 -11.33 -8.51
N TYR A 5 -10.13 -12.23 -8.50
CA TYR A 5 -9.50 -12.71 -7.28
C TYR A 5 -8.80 -11.57 -6.49
N LEU A 6 -8.11 -10.65 -7.17
CA LEU A 6 -7.48 -9.48 -6.54
C LEU A 6 -8.48 -8.42 -6.07
N ALA A 7 -9.57 -8.24 -6.81
CA ALA A 7 -10.62 -7.26 -6.50
C ALA A 7 -11.54 -7.70 -5.34
N ASN A 8 -11.48 -8.96 -4.90
CA ASN A 8 -12.37 -9.52 -3.88
C ASN A 8 -11.58 -10.24 -2.78
N GLN A 9 -12.23 -10.54 -1.65
CA GLN A 9 -11.65 -11.28 -0.51
C GLN A 9 -12.12 -12.74 -0.44
N ASN A 10 -12.90 -13.19 -1.42
CA ASN A 10 -13.49 -14.52 -1.47
C ASN A 10 -12.48 -15.67 -1.46
N SER A 11 -12.91 -16.84 -1.02
CA SER A 11 -12.09 -18.04 -0.99
C SER A 11 -11.87 -18.63 -2.39
N PHE A 12 -10.91 -19.55 -2.54
CA PHE A 12 -10.72 -20.32 -3.77
C PHE A 12 -11.93 -21.18 -4.12
N ARG A 13 -12.77 -21.55 -3.14
CA ARG A 13 -14.03 -22.28 -3.36
C ARG A 13 -15.01 -21.41 -4.13
N GLU A 14 -15.31 -20.22 -3.63
CA GLU A 14 -16.23 -19.29 -4.30
C GLU A 14 -15.70 -18.84 -5.68
N LEU A 15 -14.37 -18.70 -5.82
CA LEU A 15 -13.73 -18.44 -7.11
C LEU A 15 -13.98 -19.61 -8.09
N SER A 16 -13.76 -20.83 -7.61
CA SER A 16 -13.94 -22.08 -8.36
C SER A 16 -15.40 -22.24 -8.81
N ASP A 17 -16.36 -22.06 -7.90
CA ASP A 17 -17.79 -22.12 -8.18
C ASP A 17 -18.22 -21.04 -9.19
N LYS A 18 -17.66 -19.83 -9.09
CA LYS A 18 -18.00 -18.71 -9.98
C LYS A 18 -17.50 -18.89 -11.41
N PHE A 19 -16.31 -19.47 -11.57
CA PHE A 19 -15.67 -19.63 -12.87
C PHE A 19 -15.80 -21.05 -13.43
N ASP A 20 -16.53 -21.93 -12.74
CA ASP A 20 -16.77 -23.33 -13.11
C ASP A 20 -15.49 -24.11 -13.43
N VAL A 21 -14.51 -24.01 -12.52
CA VAL A 21 -13.22 -24.70 -12.62
C VAL A 21 -12.89 -25.37 -11.31
N SER A 22 -12.06 -26.41 -11.29
CA SER A 22 -11.59 -26.99 -10.02
C SER A 22 -10.75 -26.00 -9.21
N GLN A 23 -10.77 -26.11 -7.88
CA GLN A 23 -9.97 -25.24 -7.00
C GLN A 23 -8.46 -25.30 -7.30
N GLY A 24 -7.95 -26.49 -7.67
CA GLY A 24 -6.55 -26.67 -8.06
C GLY A 24 -6.22 -25.95 -9.38
N ALA A 25 -7.12 -25.99 -10.36
CA ALA A 25 -6.96 -25.26 -11.62
C ALA A 25 -7.02 -23.74 -11.38
N ALA A 26 -7.98 -23.26 -10.58
CA ALA A 26 -8.07 -21.85 -10.22
C ALA A 26 -6.79 -21.38 -9.51
N HIS A 27 -6.31 -22.13 -8.52
CA HIS A 27 -5.05 -21.82 -7.83
C HIS A 27 -3.87 -21.76 -8.79
N LYS A 28 -3.72 -22.74 -9.69
CA LYS A 28 -2.63 -22.77 -10.68
C LYS A 28 -2.66 -21.53 -11.59
N VAL A 29 -3.83 -21.19 -12.13
CA VAL A 29 -4.01 -20.00 -12.99
C VAL A 29 -3.67 -18.72 -12.22
N ILE A 30 -4.12 -18.58 -10.97
CA ILE A 30 -3.81 -17.40 -10.15
C ILE A 30 -2.30 -17.26 -9.92
N VAL A 31 -1.62 -18.34 -9.52
CA VAL A 31 -0.18 -18.30 -9.25
C VAL A 31 0.63 -18.00 -10.52
N GLU A 32 0.28 -18.61 -11.65
CA GLU A 32 0.95 -18.38 -12.93
C GLU A 32 0.82 -16.92 -13.39
N VAL A 33 -0.39 -16.36 -13.30
CA VAL A 33 -0.61 -14.94 -13.65
C VAL A 33 0.05 -14.00 -12.64
N LEU A 34 0.10 -14.36 -11.35
CA LEU A 34 0.87 -13.61 -10.35
C LEU A 34 2.35 -13.52 -10.73
N ASP A 35 2.95 -14.65 -11.14
CA ASP A 35 4.34 -14.70 -11.55
C ASP A 35 4.61 -13.84 -12.78
N LEU A 36 3.78 -13.94 -13.81
CA LEU A 36 3.86 -13.08 -15.00
C LEU A 36 3.72 -11.60 -14.66
N THR A 37 2.78 -11.27 -13.76
CA THR A 37 2.58 -9.87 -13.34
C THR A 37 3.79 -9.36 -12.54
N CYS A 38 4.41 -10.21 -11.70
CA CYS A 38 5.62 -9.87 -10.97
C CYS A 38 6.82 -9.63 -11.90
N LEU A 39 6.93 -10.39 -13.00
CA LEU A 39 7.97 -10.15 -14.02
C LEU A 39 7.79 -8.77 -14.68
N LEU A 40 6.56 -8.39 -14.99
CA LEU A 40 6.24 -7.08 -15.56
C LEU A 40 6.30 -5.94 -14.54
N ALA A 41 6.23 -6.24 -13.24
CA ALA A 41 6.16 -5.23 -12.18
C ALA A 41 7.36 -4.27 -12.19
N SER A 42 8.53 -4.73 -12.60
CA SER A 42 9.74 -3.90 -12.76
C SER A 42 9.56 -2.72 -13.71
N SER A 43 8.64 -2.82 -14.69
CA SER A 43 8.34 -1.74 -15.64
C SER A 43 7.39 -0.68 -15.06
N PHE A 44 6.59 -1.04 -14.06
CA PHE A 44 5.56 -0.18 -13.47
C PHE A 44 5.89 0.28 -12.04
N ILE A 45 6.84 -0.37 -11.37
CA ILE A 45 7.33 -0.03 -10.04
C ILE A 45 8.78 0.40 -10.20
N THR A 46 8.97 1.69 -10.48
CA THR A 46 10.28 2.29 -10.74
C THR A 46 10.56 3.41 -9.76
N TRP A 47 11.85 3.65 -9.52
CA TRP A 47 12.28 4.82 -8.76
C TRP A 47 12.09 6.08 -9.61
N PRO A 48 11.62 7.21 -9.01
CA PRO A 48 11.42 8.44 -9.75
C PRO A 48 12.76 8.98 -10.27
N THR A 49 12.72 9.56 -11.46
CA THR A 49 13.83 10.26 -12.09
C THR A 49 14.20 11.54 -11.32
N HIS A 50 15.36 12.14 -11.63
CA HIS A 50 15.78 13.40 -10.99
C HIS A 50 14.78 14.55 -11.18
N CYS A 51 14.15 14.63 -12.36
CA CYS A 51 13.12 15.64 -12.63
C CYS A 51 11.87 15.39 -11.77
N GLU A 52 11.39 14.14 -11.71
CA GLU A 52 10.23 13.77 -10.89
C GLU A 52 10.49 13.97 -9.40
N LYS A 53 11.70 13.65 -8.91
CA LYS A 53 12.10 13.95 -7.52
C LYS A 53 11.99 15.44 -7.20
N ARG A 54 12.41 16.31 -8.13
CA ARG A 54 12.30 17.78 -7.97
C ARG A 54 10.84 18.23 -7.96
N THR A 55 10.02 17.69 -8.86
CA THR A 55 8.57 17.97 -8.89
C THR A 55 7.90 17.51 -7.59
N ASN A 56 8.19 16.29 -7.13
CA ASN A 56 7.66 15.75 -5.88
C ASN A 56 8.08 16.62 -4.68
N ALA A 57 9.34 17.06 -4.61
CA ALA A 57 9.79 17.97 -3.56
C ALA A 57 8.99 19.28 -3.52
N VAL A 58 8.65 19.86 -4.68
CA VAL A 58 7.78 21.04 -4.74
C VAL A 58 6.35 20.72 -4.29
N LEU A 59 5.79 19.58 -4.70
CA LEU A 59 4.45 19.15 -4.31
C LEU A 59 4.34 18.88 -2.80
N PHE A 60 5.31 18.17 -2.21
CA PHE A 60 5.35 17.92 -0.77
C PHE A 60 5.58 19.21 0.02
N ARG A 61 6.44 20.12 -0.46
CA ARG A 61 6.60 21.44 0.16
C ARG A 61 5.26 22.20 0.21
N ARG A 62 4.46 22.14 -0.86
CA ARG A 62 3.10 22.75 -0.89
C ARG A 62 2.11 22.06 0.06
N ALA A 63 2.17 20.73 0.16
CA ALA A 63 1.22 19.94 0.95
C ALA A 63 1.49 20.00 2.46
N CYS A 64 2.76 19.87 2.88
CA CYS A 64 3.14 19.74 4.29
C CYS A 64 4.06 20.86 4.81
N GLY A 65 4.58 21.71 3.93
CA GLY A 65 5.49 22.78 4.28
C GLY A 65 6.93 22.34 4.54
N ILE A 66 7.27 21.05 4.42
CA ILE A 66 8.63 20.52 4.63
C ILE A 66 9.37 20.49 3.30
N ASP A 67 10.60 20.97 3.31
CA ASP A 67 11.43 21.06 2.12
C ASP A 67 12.27 19.79 1.90
N GLY A 68 12.58 19.49 0.64
CA GLY A 68 13.45 18.36 0.27
C GLY A 68 12.80 16.97 0.32
N ILE A 69 11.49 16.87 0.63
CA ILE A 69 10.77 15.58 0.65
C ILE A 69 10.47 15.10 -0.78
N VAL A 70 11.17 14.06 -1.24
CA VAL A 70 10.98 13.50 -2.59
C VAL A 70 9.90 12.43 -2.68
N GLY A 71 9.40 11.95 -1.54
CA GLY A 71 8.43 10.88 -1.43
C GLY A 71 8.07 10.59 0.02
N ALA A 72 7.07 9.74 0.22
CA ALA A 72 6.65 9.28 1.53
C ALA A 72 6.67 7.75 1.57
N ILE A 73 7.07 7.20 2.72
CA ILE A 73 7.07 5.77 3.00
C ILE A 73 6.03 5.56 4.10
N ASP A 74 5.13 4.60 3.92
CA ASP A 74 4.20 4.19 4.95
C ASP A 74 4.24 2.68 5.13
N GLY A 75 4.04 2.26 6.37
CA GLY A 75 3.86 0.86 6.71
C GLY A 75 2.40 0.50 6.59
N CYS A 76 2.09 -0.46 5.71
CA CYS A 76 0.78 -1.09 5.74
C CYS A 76 0.84 -2.26 6.72
N HIS A 77 0.07 -2.22 7.81
CA HIS A 77 -0.13 -3.40 8.66
C HIS A 77 -0.86 -4.48 7.85
N ILE A 78 -0.10 -5.44 7.35
CA ILE A 78 -0.62 -6.73 6.93
C ILE A 78 -0.51 -7.62 8.16
N ARG A 79 -1.65 -8.10 8.68
CA ARG A 79 -1.67 -8.96 9.86
C ARG A 79 -0.96 -10.28 9.53
N ILE A 80 0.32 -10.35 9.85
CA ILE A 80 1.13 -11.56 9.84
C ILE A 80 1.40 -11.89 11.30
N GLN A 81 0.97 -13.06 11.77
CA GLN A 81 1.24 -13.51 13.13
C GLN A 81 2.73 -13.80 13.28
N LEU A 82 3.49 -12.86 13.84
CA LEU A 82 4.90 -13.00 14.17
C LEU A 82 5.08 -12.89 15.68
N LEU A 83 5.74 -13.88 16.28
CA LEU A 83 6.35 -13.76 17.60
C LEU A 83 7.69 -13.03 17.42
N GLY A 84 7.82 -11.81 17.93
CA GLY A 84 9.02 -10.99 17.77
C GLY A 84 9.30 -10.13 18.99
N ASP A 85 10.57 -9.91 19.26
CA ASP A 85 11.06 -9.06 20.36
C ASP A 85 10.94 -7.57 19.99
N THR A 86 10.79 -6.71 21.00
CA THR A 86 10.64 -5.25 20.85
C THR A 86 11.88 -4.59 20.24
N ALA A 87 13.04 -5.27 20.28
CA ALA A 87 14.32 -4.82 19.75
C ALA A 87 14.34 -4.55 18.23
N TYR A 88 13.40 -5.09 17.46
CA TYR A 88 13.34 -4.91 15.99
C TYR A 88 12.77 -3.55 15.53
N ILE A 89 12.26 -2.70 16.44
CA ILE A 89 11.52 -1.47 16.09
C ILE A 89 12.43 -0.21 16.09
N ALA A 90 13.65 -0.30 16.62
CA ALA A 90 14.40 0.89 17.07
C ALA A 90 15.43 1.48 16.07
N GLN A 91 15.34 1.21 14.77
CA GLN A 91 16.29 1.79 13.80
C GLN A 91 15.76 3.11 13.20
N THR A 92 16.29 4.23 13.70
CA THR A 92 16.09 5.56 13.11
C THR A 92 17.09 5.76 11.96
N TYR A 93 16.58 5.90 10.74
CA TYR A 93 17.41 6.18 9.57
C TYR A 93 17.57 7.70 9.38
N PRO A 94 18.79 8.22 9.11
CA PRO A 94 19.04 9.67 9.02
C PRO A 94 18.31 10.36 7.85
N PHE A 95 17.82 9.60 6.88
CA PHE A 95 17.07 10.09 5.72
C PHE A 95 15.54 9.89 5.84
N ILE A 96 15.05 9.35 6.96
CA ILE A 96 13.62 9.15 7.24
C ILE A 96 13.22 10.04 8.42
N ILE A 97 12.25 10.93 8.19
CA ILE A 97 11.68 11.77 9.23
C ILE A 97 10.45 11.05 9.79
N THR A 98 10.49 10.67 11.07
CA THR A 98 9.37 10.04 11.77
C THR A 98 8.77 10.99 12.81
N PRO A 99 7.43 10.93 13.04
CA PRO A 99 6.83 11.72 14.10
C PRO A 99 7.32 11.22 15.46
N LYS A 100 7.62 12.14 16.37
CA LYS A 100 7.98 11.81 17.76
C LYS A 100 6.73 11.28 18.48
N ARG A 101 6.88 10.20 19.25
CA ARG A 101 5.80 9.68 20.10
C ARG A 101 5.45 10.72 21.18
N ASP A 102 4.16 10.95 21.38
CA ASP A 102 3.68 11.86 22.40
C ASP A 102 3.63 11.14 23.76
N ASN A 103 4.67 11.35 24.56
CA ASN A 103 4.74 10.85 25.93
C ASN A 103 4.43 11.96 26.95
N GLY A 104 3.74 13.04 26.52
CA GLY A 104 3.46 14.23 27.34
C GLY A 104 4.62 15.22 27.47
N ALA A 105 5.73 14.98 26.77
CA ALA A 105 6.95 15.81 26.81
C ALA A 105 7.28 16.47 25.45
N LEU A 106 6.34 16.53 24.52
CA LEU A 106 6.56 17.17 23.23
C LEU A 106 6.65 18.69 23.38
N THR A 107 7.69 19.28 22.80
CA THR A 107 7.79 20.74 22.67
C THR A 107 6.76 21.26 21.66
N VAL A 108 6.45 22.56 21.71
CA VAL A 108 5.57 23.20 20.71
C VAL A 108 6.11 23.00 19.29
N ASP A 109 7.43 23.10 19.11
CA ASP A 109 8.09 22.87 17.83
C ASP A 109 7.97 21.41 17.37
N ASP A 110 8.06 20.45 18.30
CA ASP A 110 7.84 19.02 18.00
C ASP A 110 6.39 18.75 17.60
N GLN A 111 5.42 19.37 18.25
CA GLN A 111 4.00 19.27 17.87
C GLN A 111 3.75 19.85 16.48
N GLN A 112 4.33 21.01 16.17
CA GLN A 112 4.24 21.61 14.84
C GLN A 112 4.90 20.75 13.76
N LEU A 113 6.07 20.17 14.06
CA LEU A 113 6.76 19.25 13.16
C LEU A 113 5.96 17.97 12.94
N ASN A 114 5.45 17.35 14.01
CA ASN A 114 4.58 16.18 13.92
C ASN A 114 3.32 16.48 13.08
N ALA A 115 2.69 17.65 13.26
CA ALA A 115 1.55 18.06 12.45
C ALA A 115 1.90 18.20 10.96
N ARG A 116 3.09 18.73 10.63
CA ARG A 116 3.60 18.78 9.25
C ARG A 116 3.85 17.38 8.69
N ILE A 117 4.49 16.50 9.46
CA ILE A 117 4.74 15.11 9.07
C ILE A 117 3.42 14.40 8.81
N SER A 118 2.44 14.52 9.70
CA SER A 118 1.09 13.93 9.53
C SER A 118 0.41 14.45 8.27
N ARG A 119 0.48 15.75 7.97
CA ARG A 119 -0.03 16.29 6.69
C ARG A 119 0.66 15.70 5.46
N GLY A 120 1.98 15.50 5.52
CA GLY A 120 2.72 14.84 4.45
C GLY A 120 2.32 13.38 4.26
N ARG A 121 2.06 12.67 5.37
CA ARG A 121 1.62 11.27 5.36
C ARG A 121 0.25 11.06 4.73
N VAL A 122 -0.64 12.06 4.76
CA VAL A 122 -1.96 11.98 4.10
C VAL A 122 -1.83 11.54 2.63
N VAL A 123 -0.79 11.99 1.91
CA VAL A 123 -0.56 11.62 0.51
C VAL A 123 -0.36 10.12 0.33
N VAL A 124 0.49 9.51 1.16
CA VAL A 124 0.78 8.08 1.08
C VAL A 124 -0.37 7.25 1.65
N GLU A 125 -1.02 7.71 2.71
CA GLU A 125 -2.23 7.07 3.26
C GLU A 125 -3.36 7.02 2.23
N GLN A 126 -3.59 8.11 1.49
CA GLN A 126 -4.58 8.15 0.40
C GLN A 126 -4.20 7.21 -0.75
N ALA A 127 -2.92 7.13 -1.11
CA ALA A 127 -2.45 6.21 -2.14
C ALA A 127 -2.72 4.74 -1.75
N PHE A 128 -2.36 4.34 -0.53
CA PHE A 128 -2.67 3.00 -0.01
C PHE A 128 -4.17 2.76 0.13
N GLY A 129 -4.95 3.77 0.54
CA GLY A 129 -6.40 3.70 0.61
C GLY A 129 -7.02 3.38 -0.75
N ARG A 130 -6.58 4.08 -1.81
CA ARG A 130 -7.02 3.81 -3.19
C ARG A 130 -6.61 2.42 -3.66
N LEU A 131 -5.39 2.00 -3.36
CA LEU A 131 -4.88 0.67 -3.69
C LEU A 131 -5.74 -0.44 -3.06
N LYS A 132 -5.98 -0.37 -1.74
CA LYS A 132 -6.80 -1.34 -0.98
C LYS A 132 -8.29 -1.29 -1.33
N CYS A 133 -8.79 -0.16 -1.81
CA CYS A 133 -10.15 -0.02 -2.30
C CYS A 133 -10.34 -0.79 -3.62
N LYS A 134 -9.41 -0.60 -4.57
CA LYS A 134 -9.43 -1.27 -5.87
C LYS A 134 -9.12 -2.76 -5.75
N TRP A 135 -8.13 -3.11 -4.94
CA TRP A 135 -7.65 -4.47 -4.76
C TRP A 135 -7.97 -4.96 -3.35
N ARG A 136 -9.24 -5.30 -3.12
CA ARG A 136 -9.76 -5.66 -1.79
C ARG A 136 -9.04 -6.85 -1.16
N ARG A 137 -8.40 -7.71 -1.95
CA ARG A 137 -7.54 -8.81 -1.45
C ARG A 137 -6.44 -8.32 -0.51
N LEU A 138 -5.95 -7.08 -0.68
CA LEU A 138 -4.91 -6.50 0.19
C LEU A 138 -5.41 -6.14 1.60
N ARG A 139 -6.73 -6.17 1.84
CA ARG A 139 -7.29 -5.87 3.17
C ARG A 139 -7.09 -7.03 4.14
N ASP A 140 -7.11 -8.27 3.65
CA ASP A 140 -6.81 -9.46 4.45
C ASP A 140 -6.08 -10.52 3.63
N LEU A 141 -4.88 -10.86 4.12
CA LEU A 141 -4.02 -11.90 3.56
C LEU A 141 -3.71 -13.00 4.57
N SER A 142 -4.30 -12.98 5.76
CA SER A 142 -3.95 -13.85 6.91
C SER A 142 -3.84 -15.34 6.57
N ASN A 143 -4.68 -15.85 5.67
CA ASN A 143 -4.73 -17.24 5.23
C ASN A 143 -3.90 -17.54 3.96
N THR A 144 -2.90 -16.71 3.65
CA THR A 144 -2.06 -16.84 2.45
C THR A 144 -0.62 -17.14 2.86
N ARG A 145 0.10 -17.96 2.09
CA ARG A 145 1.53 -18.15 2.33
C ARG A 145 2.29 -16.86 2.05
N VAL A 146 3.31 -16.55 2.85
CA VAL A 146 4.08 -15.30 2.76
C VAL A 146 4.68 -15.09 1.36
N ASP A 147 5.16 -16.15 0.71
CA ASP A 147 5.70 -16.08 -0.66
C ASP A 147 4.65 -15.63 -1.68
N ILE A 148 3.40 -16.07 -1.51
CA ILE A 148 2.28 -15.66 -2.36
C ILE A 148 1.79 -14.26 -1.96
N MET A 149 1.79 -13.90 -0.67
CA MET A 149 1.43 -12.55 -0.21
C MET A 149 2.27 -11.48 -0.91
N VAL A 150 3.59 -11.67 -0.94
CA VAL A 150 4.52 -10.74 -1.60
C VAL A 150 4.16 -10.58 -3.08
N LYS A 151 3.88 -11.69 -3.78
CA LYS A 151 3.47 -11.66 -5.19
C LYS A 151 2.15 -10.91 -5.38
N ILE A 152 1.16 -11.12 -4.50
CA ILE A 152 -0.13 -10.40 -4.55
C ILE A 152 0.09 -8.90 -4.36
N ILE A 153 0.91 -8.49 -3.40
CA ILE A 153 1.22 -7.07 -3.14
C ILE A 153 1.89 -6.43 -4.36
N VAL A 154 2.94 -7.08 -4.88
CA VAL A 154 3.66 -6.59 -6.06
C VAL A 154 2.74 -6.51 -7.28
N ALA A 155 1.94 -7.55 -7.53
CA ALA A 155 1.00 -7.57 -8.65
C ALA A 155 -0.06 -6.47 -8.53
N ALA A 156 -0.63 -6.26 -7.34
CA ALA A 156 -1.62 -5.21 -7.11
C ALA A 156 -1.02 -3.81 -7.31
N CYS A 157 0.21 -3.57 -6.83
CA CYS A 157 0.92 -2.32 -7.07
C CYS A 157 1.21 -2.11 -8.56
N ALA A 158 1.72 -3.13 -9.26
CA ALA A 158 2.03 -3.06 -10.68
C ALA A 158 0.77 -2.77 -11.52
N LEU A 159 -0.32 -3.48 -11.27
CA LEU A 159 -1.60 -3.26 -11.95
C LEU A 159 -2.20 -1.90 -11.63
N HIS A 160 -2.06 -1.43 -10.38
CA HIS A 160 -2.52 -0.09 -10.00
C HIS A 160 -1.75 0.99 -10.77
N ASN A 161 -0.42 0.89 -10.82
CA ASN A 161 0.43 1.84 -11.52
C ASN A 161 0.19 1.79 -13.03
N MET A 162 -0.04 0.60 -13.60
CA MET A 162 -0.44 0.43 -14.99
C MET A 162 -1.76 1.17 -15.28
N CYS A 163 -2.81 0.97 -14.47
CA CYS A 163 -4.07 1.69 -14.65
C CYS A 163 -3.92 3.21 -14.48
N THR A 164 -3.13 3.66 -13.49
CA THR A 164 -2.89 5.09 -13.27
C THR A 164 -2.15 5.72 -14.45
N GLY A 165 -1.17 5.02 -15.03
CA GLY A 165 -0.46 5.45 -16.23
C GLY A 165 -1.36 5.55 -17.47
N LEU A 166 -2.45 4.78 -17.51
CA LEU A 166 -3.47 4.82 -18.56
C LEU A 166 -4.59 5.85 -18.28
N GLY A 167 -4.56 6.56 -17.14
CA GLY A 167 -5.58 7.53 -16.74
C GLY A 167 -6.83 6.94 -16.06
N GLU A 168 -6.86 5.62 -15.80
CA GLU A 168 -8.00 4.91 -15.20
C GLU A 168 -7.92 4.82 -13.64
N GLY A 169 -7.42 5.89 -13.01
CA GLY A 169 -6.99 5.88 -11.60
C GLY A 169 -8.01 6.28 -10.55
N THR A 170 -9.20 6.78 -10.94
CA THR A 170 -10.18 7.32 -9.98
C THR A 170 -11.21 6.27 -9.57
N CYS A 171 -11.21 5.92 -8.27
CA CYS A 171 -12.37 5.29 -7.66
C CYS A 171 -13.49 6.33 -7.58
N ASN A 172 -14.50 6.22 -8.45
CA ASN A 172 -15.64 7.16 -8.47
C ASN A 172 -16.48 7.10 -7.18
N GLU A 173 -16.40 5.99 -6.44
CA GLU A 173 -17.10 5.83 -5.16
C GLU A 173 -16.46 6.66 -4.05
N HIS A 174 -15.16 6.98 -4.14
CA HIS A 174 -14.40 7.67 -3.09
C HIS A 174 -13.33 8.62 -3.65
N PRO A 175 -13.72 9.81 -4.14
CA PRO A 175 -12.80 10.75 -4.79
C PRO A 175 -11.66 11.24 -3.88
N HIS A 176 -11.90 11.28 -2.56
CA HIS A 176 -10.93 11.68 -1.54
C HIS A 176 -10.23 10.51 -0.82
N GLY A 177 -10.42 9.27 -1.30
CA GLY A 177 -9.91 8.05 -0.67
C GLY A 177 -11.01 7.26 0.05
N CYS A 178 -10.88 5.93 0.04
CA CYS A 178 -11.82 5.03 0.71
C CYS A 178 -11.76 5.28 2.23
N PRO A 179 -12.91 5.44 2.92
CA PRO A 179 -12.97 5.46 4.37
C PRO A 179 -12.22 4.24 4.92
N ARG A 180 -11.47 4.46 6.02
CA ARG A 180 -11.02 3.34 6.83
C ARG A 180 -12.30 2.61 7.27
N GLU A 181 -12.42 1.33 6.94
CA GLU A 181 -13.16 0.45 7.85
C GLU A 181 -12.32 0.55 9.12
N ASP A 182 -12.82 1.32 10.07
CA ASP A 182 -12.15 1.53 11.35
C ASP A 182 -11.74 0.15 11.87
N ASP A 183 -10.53 0.07 12.41
CA ASP A 183 -10.17 -1.02 13.31
C ASP A 183 -11.13 -0.92 14.52
N GLU A 184 -12.38 -1.36 14.33
CA GLU A 184 -13.26 -1.85 15.39
C GLU A 184 -12.57 -3.07 15.96
N ASN A 185 -11.58 -2.83 16.80
CA ASN A 185 -11.38 -3.52 18.06
C ASN A 185 -10.29 -2.78 18.84
N GLN A 186 -10.82 -2.02 19.79
CA GLN A 186 -10.25 -1.65 21.07
C GLN A 186 -9.28 -2.69 21.65
#